data_AF-A0AAW1QD98-F1
#
_entry.id   AF-A0AAW1QD98-F1
#
_cell.length_a   1.000
_cell.length_b   1.000
_cell.length_c   1.000
_cell.angle_alpha   90.00
_cell.angle_beta   90.00
_cell.angle_gamma   90.00
#
_symmetry.space_group_name_H-M   'P 1'
#
loop_
_entity.id
_entity.type
_entity.pdbx_description
1 polymer ?
#
loop_
_entity_poly.entity_id
_entity_poly.type
_entity_poly.pdbx_seq_one_letter_code
_entity_poly.pdbx_strand_id
1 'polypeptide(L)'
;MEFLGSIDDVAHSRILSSCGLYTRKLANQPAASGHTARALQPKRHCSLSIRARKSVVTMASAKGGLLQDKRILVTGSSRGIGQCIAELYAKEGAKLILTAEPEMQQDLDKVAESCRQAGSPEVEVLPFDLTHLSGIKGWAENLLSKHKEGVDVLVNNAGTLGPLTFDKGPHMGQGPLDGNPEEWDRLLAINVSAPQRLVRYLCGPMEQRQTGYIINIGSTNGLKPSAATPAYSCSKWAMRGWSLGITEAFKEKGVKVVTIHPPATSTPMTWDRPDMDPITELETQPEDVAEACLLPFKMSDNSMPIELTISTCKNYKK
;
A
#
# COMPACT_ATOMS: atom_id res chain seq x y z
N MET A 1 -55.53 4.92 -32.03
CA MET A 1 -54.48 5.66 -31.27
C MET A 1 -53.66 4.60 -30.52
N GLU A 2 -53.00 3.63 -31.15
CA GLU A 2 -51.82 3.72 -32.03
C GLU A 2 -50.74 4.68 -31.51
N PHE A 3 -49.71 4.12 -30.86
CA PHE A 3 -48.29 4.19 -31.30
C PHE A 3 -47.41 3.32 -30.38
N LEU A 4 -47.16 2.06 -30.76
CA LEU A 4 -45.98 1.30 -30.37
C LEU A 4 -45.55 0.51 -31.61
N GLY A 5 -44.55 1.06 -32.31
CA GLY A 5 -43.95 0.45 -33.50
C GLY A 5 -42.85 -0.52 -33.10
N SER A 6 -43.03 -1.77 -33.52
CA SER A 6 -42.01 -2.80 -33.63
C SER A 6 -41.05 -2.45 -34.78
N ILE A 7 -39.75 -2.76 -34.61
CA ILE A 7 -38.83 -2.99 -35.71
C ILE A 7 -38.01 -4.23 -35.34
N ASP A 8 -38.30 -5.32 -36.03
CA ASP A 8 -37.38 -6.45 -36.24
C ASP A 8 -36.68 -6.31 -37.60
N ASP A 9 -35.50 -6.93 -37.66
CA ASP A 9 -34.71 -7.38 -38.82
C ASP A 9 -34.01 -6.35 -39.73
N VAL A 10 -32.67 -6.49 -39.85
CA VAL A 10 -32.01 -7.15 -40.99
C VAL A 10 -30.45 -7.13 -40.86
N ALA A 11 -29.86 -8.29 -41.17
CA ALA A 11 -28.52 -8.56 -41.74
C ALA A 11 -27.25 -8.62 -40.86
N HIS A 12 -26.87 -9.87 -40.56
CA HIS A 12 -25.63 -10.55 -40.99
C HIS A 12 -24.45 -9.69 -41.49
N SER A 13 -23.31 -9.76 -40.79
CA SER A 13 -22.03 -10.05 -41.45
C SER A 13 -21.03 -10.71 -40.50
N ARG A 14 -20.26 -11.65 -41.06
CA ARG A 14 -19.31 -12.56 -40.42
C ARG A 14 -18.03 -11.83 -40.03
N ILE A 15 -17.47 -12.11 -38.84
CA ILE A 15 -16.03 -11.98 -38.62
C ILE A 15 -15.50 -13.32 -38.09
N LEU A 16 -14.70 -13.95 -38.94
CA LEU A 16 -13.99 -15.20 -38.69
C LEU A 16 -12.75 -14.95 -37.81
N SER A 17 -12.48 -15.98 -37.03
CA SER A 17 -11.24 -16.37 -36.36
C SER A 17 -9.91 -15.81 -36.89
N SER A 18 -8.98 -15.55 -35.97
CA SER A 18 -7.65 -16.16 -36.04
C SER A 18 -6.93 -16.13 -34.68
N CYS A 19 -7.02 -17.26 -33.97
CA CYS A 19 -6.10 -17.65 -32.91
C CYS A 19 -4.84 -18.20 -33.59
N GLY A 20 -3.73 -17.47 -33.53
CA GLY A 20 -2.47 -17.81 -34.21
C GLY A 20 -1.54 -18.65 -33.35
N LEU A 21 -1.83 -19.95 -33.23
CA LEU A 21 -0.85 -20.94 -32.74
C LEU A 21 0.03 -21.38 -33.93
N TYR A 22 1.27 -20.92 -33.95
CA TYR A 22 2.30 -21.37 -34.89
C TYR A 22 2.72 -22.82 -34.55
N THR A 23 2.27 -23.78 -35.35
CA THR A 23 2.91 -25.09 -35.46
C THR A 23 3.40 -25.28 -36.90
N ARG A 24 4.73 -25.31 -37.09
CA ARG A 24 5.37 -25.73 -38.35
C ARG A 24 5.76 -27.20 -38.23
N LYS A 25 4.99 -28.09 -38.88
CA LYS A 25 5.47 -29.41 -39.31
C LYS A 25 6.28 -29.21 -40.60
N LEU A 26 7.53 -29.65 -40.61
CA LEU A 26 8.32 -29.87 -41.83
C LEU A 26 8.55 -31.38 -41.95
N ALA A 27 8.16 -31.94 -43.09
CA ALA A 27 8.50 -33.30 -43.50
C ALA A 27 9.01 -33.24 -44.94
N ASN A 28 10.29 -33.58 -45.14
CA ASN A 28 10.80 -34.55 -46.11
C ASN A 28 12.31 -34.34 -46.35
N GLN A 29 13.09 -35.37 -46.05
CA GLN A 29 14.41 -35.62 -46.62
C GLN A 29 14.27 -36.59 -47.81
N PRO A 30 15.31 -36.69 -48.65
CA PRO A 30 16.08 -37.94 -48.61
C PRO A 30 17.61 -37.74 -48.56
N ALA A 31 18.26 -38.79 -48.05
CA ALA A 31 19.70 -39.09 -47.97
C ALA A 31 20.33 -39.30 -49.39
N ALA A 32 21.62 -39.46 -49.68
CA ALA A 32 22.90 -39.59 -48.96
C ALA A 32 24.04 -39.38 -49.99
N SER A 33 25.25 -39.08 -49.51
CA SER A 33 26.55 -39.70 -49.86
C SER A 33 27.72 -38.71 -49.93
N GLY A 34 28.86 -39.12 -49.37
CA GLY A 34 30.16 -38.45 -49.57
C GLY A 34 30.90 -38.06 -48.29
N HIS A 35 31.39 -39.03 -47.52
CA HIS A 35 32.44 -38.81 -46.52
C HIS A 35 33.79 -38.57 -47.21
N THR A 36 34.57 -37.58 -46.75
CA THR A 36 35.95 -37.79 -46.28
C THR A 36 36.42 -36.56 -45.50
N ALA A 37 37.18 -36.84 -44.44
CA ALA A 37 37.46 -35.98 -43.31
C ALA A 37 38.42 -34.81 -43.63
N ARG A 38 38.16 -33.65 -42.99
CA ARG A 38 39.21 -32.65 -42.76
C ARG A 38 39.11 -32.11 -41.33
N ALA A 39 40.26 -32.12 -40.67
CA ALA A 39 40.46 -31.95 -39.25
C ALA A 39 39.83 -30.69 -38.64
N LEU A 40 39.26 -30.88 -37.44
CA LEU A 40 38.77 -29.84 -36.53
C LEU A 40 39.89 -28.85 -36.17
N GLN A 41 39.63 -27.55 -36.37
CA GLN A 41 40.30 -26.48 -35.63
C GLN A 41 39.35 -25.98 -34.53
N PRO A 42 39.81 -25.82 -33.28
CA PRO A 42 38.96 -25.32 -32.21
C PRO A 42 38.66 -23.83 -32.43
N LYS A 43 37.39 -23.50 -32.68
CA LYS A 43 36.91 -22.11 -32.65
C LYS A 43 36.88 -21.63 -31.20
N ARG A 44 37.53 -20.48 -31.03
CA ARG A 44 37.78 -19.71 -29.81
C ARG A 44 36.55 -19.67 -28.89
N HIS A 45 36.74 -20.06 -27.63
CA HIS A 45 35.80 -19.80 -26.55
C HIS A 45 35.63 -18.29 -26.41
N CYS A 46 34.41 -17.82 -26.66
CA CYS A 46 34.00 -16.46 -26.30
C CYS A 46 33.77 -16.45 -24.79
N SER A 47 34.80 -16.10 -24.01
CA SER A 47 34.66 -15.89 -22.58
C SER A 47 33.87 -14.61 -22.34
N LEU A 48 32.55 -14.72 -22.16
CA LEU A 48 31.78 -13.68 -21.50
C LEU A 48 32.29 -13.59 -20.06
N SER A 49 33.18 -12.65 -19.79
CA SER A 49 33.50 -12.24 -18.43
C SER A 49 32.24 -11.59 -17.86
N ILE A 50 31.46 -12.35 -17.08
CA ILE A 50 30.50 -11.76 -16.15
C ILE A 50 31.34 -11.00 -15.14
N ARG A 51 31.49 -9.70 -15.37
CA ARG A 51 32.12 -8.79 -14.41
C ARG A 51 31.13 -8.70 -13.25
N ALA A 52 31.31 -9.55 -12.25
CA ALA A 52 30.58 -9.48 -11.00
C ALA A 52 30.79 -8.06 -10.44
N ARG A 53 29.78 -7.20 -10.62
CA ARG A 53 29.73 -5.94 -9.89
C ARG A 53 29.55 -6.34 -8.44
N LYS A 54 30.64 -6.32 -7.67
CA LYS A 54 30.57 -6.19 -6.21
C LYS A 54 29.94 -4.82 -5.94
N SER A 55 28.62 -4.75 -6.03
CA SER A 55 27.85 -3.71 -5.38
C SER A 55 27.87 -4.07 -3.90
N VAL A 56 28.98 -3.76 -3.24
CA VAL A 56 28.94 -3.57 -1.80
C VAL A 56 27.96 -2.42 -1.63
N VAL A 57 26.80 -2.69 -1.04
CA VAL A 57 25.94 -1.65 -0.49
C VAL A 57 26.78 -1.01 0.60
N THR A 58 27.55 0.01 0.23
CA THR A 58 28.18 0.88 1.20
C THR A 58 27.02 1.56 1.89
N MET A 59 26.69 1.08 3.09
CA MET A 59 25.90 1.84 4.06
C MET A 59 26.74 3.06 4.37
N ALA A 60 26.60 4.09 3.53
CA ALA A 60 27.09 5.41 3.86
C ALA A 60 26.32 5.80 5.11
N SER A 61 27.00 5.70 6.25
CA SER A 61 26.66 6.45 7.45
C SER A 61 26.81 7.93 7.08
N ALA A 62 25.82 8.46 6.37
CA ALA A 62 25.55 9.88 6.39
C ALA A 62 25.14 10.19 7.83
N LYS A 63 25.62 11.32 8.37
CA LYS A 63 25.34 11.75 9.75
C LYS A 63 23.86 12.11 10.02
N GLY A 64 22.91 11.62 9.23
CA GLY A 64 21.47 11.84 9.34
C GLY A 64 20.69 10.54 9.13
N GLY A 65 19.46 10.47 9.66
CA GLY A 65 18.59 9.30 9.53
C GLY A 65 18.13 9.03 8.10
N LEU A 66 17.51 7.87 7.87
CA LEU A 66 17.05 7.41 6.55
C LEU A 66 16.03 8.35 5.89
N LEU A 67 15.35 9.17 6.69
CA LEU A 67 14.27 10.08 6.27
C LEU A 67 14.63 11.54 6.51
N GLN A 68 15.93 11.85 6.64
CA GLN A 68 16.43 13.18 6.92
C GLN A 68 15.79 14.22 6.00
N ASP A 69 15.12 15.21 6.61
CA ASP A 69 14.43 16.33 5.96
C ASP A 69 13.27 15.98 5.04
N LYS A 70 12.85 14.71 4.96
CA LYS A 70 11.68 14.28 4.20
C LYS A 70 10.40 14.73 4.88
N ARG A 71 9.50 15.36 4.13
CA ARG A 71 8.17 15.75 4.61
C ARG A 71 7.20 14.59 4.43
N ILE A 72 6.63 14.12 5.54
CA ILE A 72 5.80 12.91 5.58
C ILE A 72 4.45 13.23 6.20
N LEU A 73 3.38 12.94 5.46
CA LEU A 73 2.02 12.97 5.99
C LEU A 73 1.64 11.58 6.49
N VAL A 74 1.26 11.47 7.77
CA VAL A 74 0.74 10.24 8.37
C VAL A 74 -0.72 10.44 8.76
N THR A 75 -1.63 9.69 8.14
CA THR A 75 -3.06 9.74 8.49
C THR A 75 -3.40 8.77 9.62
N GLY A 76 -4.35 9.12 10.49
CA GLY A 76 -4.68 8.32 11.67
C GLY A 76 -3.52 8.24 12.65
N SER A 77 -2.77 9.33 12.81
CA SER A 77 -1.52 9.38 13.57
C SER A 77 -1.69 9.66 15.07
N SER A 78 -2.94 9.77 15.56
CA SER A 78 -3.23 10.07 16.96
C SER A 78 -2.97 8.91 17.92
N ARG A 79 -2.89 7.66 17.41
CA ARG A 79 -2.72 6.44 18.21
C ARG A 79 -2.28 5.24 17.37
N GLY A 80 -1.91 4.14 18.05
CA GLY A 80 -1.68 2.84 17.43
C GLY A 80 -0.59 2.85 16.35
N ILE A 81 -0.81 2.13 15.24
CA ILE A 81 0.18 2.01 14.14
C ILE A 81 0.61 3.39 13.62
N GLY A 82 -0.32 4.33 13.43
CA GLY A 82 -0.01 5.66 12.90
C GLY A 82 0.90 6.48 13.80
N GLN A 83 0.69 6.40 15.12
CA GLN A 83 1.58 7.02 16.11
C GLN A 83 2.98 6.40 16.03
N CYS A 84 3.09 5.07 16.06
CA CYS A 84 4.39 4.39 16.02
C CYS A 84 5.16 4.68 14.72
N ILE A 85 4.46 4.78 13.58
CA ILE A 85 5.07 5.21 12.30
C ILE A 85 5.62 6.63 12.43
N ALA A 86 4.82 7.57 12.95
CA ALA A 86 5.24 8.96 13.11
C ALA A 86 6.47 9.09 14.03
N GLU A 87 6.46 8.44 15.18
CA GLU A 87 7.57 8.46 16.13
C GLU A 87 8.83 7.79 15.58
N LEU A 88 8.71 6.68 14.84
CA LEU A 88 9.85 6.05 14.18
C LEU A 88 10.44 6.96 13.09
N TYR A 89 9.58 7.57 12.26
CA TYR A 89 10.05 8.47 11.21
C TYR A 89 10.66 9.76 11.77
N ALA A 90 10.19 10.23 12.93
CA ALA A 90 10.83 11.32 13.65
C ALA A 90 12.28 10.99 14.05
N LYS A 91 12.53 9.78 14.57
CA LYS A 91 13.89 9.29 14.90
C LYS A 91 14.81 9.25 13.68
N GLU A 92 14.23 9.04 12.50
CA GLU A 92 14.94 9.02 11.22
C GLU A 92 15.07 10.42 10.57
N GLY A 93 14.72 11.49 11.28
CA GLY A 93 14.93 12.88 10.87
C GLY A 93 13.84 13.46 9.94
N ALA A 94 12.68 12.82 9.86
CA ALA A 94 11.57 13.28 9.03
C ALA A 94 10.88 14.53 9.59
N LYS A 95 10.41 15.40 8.69
CA LYS A 95 9.42 16.47 8.97
C LYS A 95 8.03 15.86 8.88
N LEU A 96 7.20 16.01 9.90
CA LEU A 96 5.93 15.28 10.01
C LEU A 96 4.72 16.20 9.87
N ILE A 97 3.72 15.73 9.15
CA ILE A 97 2.36 16.27 9.18
C ILE A 97 1.47 15.17 9.75
N LEU A 98 0.84 15.47 10.87
CA LEU A 98 0.01 14.54 11.63
C LEU A 98 -1.46 14.89 11.42
N THR A 99 -2.28 13.90 11.08
CA THR A 99 -3.72 14.10 10.90
C THR A 99 -4.52 12.93 11.46
N ALA A 100 -5.59 13.27 12.14
CA ALA A 100 -6.66 12.39 12.59
C ALA A 100 -7.93 13.25 12.70
N GLU A 101 -9.02 12.66 13.18
CA GLU A 101 -10.28 13.36 13.39
C GLU A 101 -10.11 14.58 14.31
N PRO A 102 -10.82 15.70 14.09
CA PRO A 102 -10.65 16.93 14.87
C PRO A 102 -10.78 16.75 16.39
N GLU A 103 -11.65 15.85 16.84
CA GLU A 103 -11.81 15.50 18.25
C GLU A 103 -10.56 14.88 18.89
N MET A 104 -9.63 14.33 18.09
CA MET A 104 -8.37 13.74 18.54
C MET A 104 -7.23 14.76 18.68
N GLN A 105 -7.53 16.07 18.63
CA GLN A 105 -6.54 17.16 18.71
C GLN A 105 -5.54 16.97 19.87
N GLN A 106 -6.03 16.68 21.07
CA GLN A 106 -5.16 16.52 22.25
C GLN A 106 -4.19 15.34 22.13
N ASP A 107 -4.60 14.26 21.49
CA ASP A 107 -3.73 13.10 21.28
C ASP A 107 -2.74 13.35 20.15
N LEU A 108 -3.16 14.04 19.08
CA LEU A 108 -2.24 14.53 18.05
C LEU A 108 -1.16 15.44 18.63
N ASP A 109 -1.50 16.34 19.55
CA ASP A 109 -0.53 17.24 20.18
C ASP A 109 0.48 16.49 21.05
N LYS A 110 0.06 15.44 21.77
CA LYS A 110 0.98 14.55 22.51
C LYS A 110 1.92 13.81 21.57
N VAL A 111 1.40 13.24 20.47
CA VAL A 111 2.23 12.56 19.47
C VAL A 111 3.18 13.54 18.80
N ALA A 112 2.74 14.77 18.52
CA ALA A 112 3.60 15.80 17.96
C ALA A 112 4.78 16.13 18.87
N GLU A 113 4.54 16.27 20.17
CA GLU A 113 5.59 16.51 21.15
C GLU A 113 6.56 15.32 21.26
N SER A 114 6.03 14.09 21.30
CA SER A 114 6.84 12.85 21.24
C SER A 114 7.75 12.83 20.00
N CYS A 115 7.21 13.18 18.83
CA CYS A 115 7.97 13.25 17.59
C CYS A 115 9.07 14.32 17.61
N ARG A 116 8.82 15.50 18.19
CA ARG A 116 9.85 16.53 18.36
C ARG A 116 10.98 16.05 19.26
N GLN A 117 10.64 15.44 20.39
CA GLN A 117 11.61 14.87 21.34
C GLN A 117 12.41 13.73 20.72
N ALA A 118 11.81 12.95 19.83
CA ALA A 118 12.46 11.86 19.12
C ALA A 118 13.44 12.31 18.02
N GLY A 119 13.43 13.58 17.62
CA GLY A 119 14.41 14.14 16.67
C GLY A 119 13.80 14.73 15.39
N SER A 120 12.47 14.83 15.28
CA SER A 120 11.85 15.48 14.12
C SER A 120 12.15 16.99 14.09
N PRO A 121 12.70 17.53 12.99
CA PRO A 121 13.00 18.96 12.88
C PRO A 121 11.75 19.85 12.74
N GLU A 122 10.63 19.28 12.29
CA GLU A 122 9.37 20.01 12.09
C GLU A 122 8.19 19.05 12.25
N VAL A 123 7.18 19.42 13.03
CA VAL A 123 5.94 18.67 13.17
C VAL A 123 4.77 19.64 13.04
N GLU A 124 3.85 19.38 12.12
CA GLU A 124 2.58 20.11 11.95
C GLU A 124 1.43 19.18 12.32
N VAL A 125 0.48 19.68 13.11
CA VAL A 125 -0.79 19.01 13.38
C VAL A 125 -1.86 19.64 12.50
N LEU A 126 -2.50 18.84 11.66
CA LEU A 126 -3.51 19.28 10.71
C LEU A 126 -4.73 18.34 10.73
N PRO A 127 -5.60 18.44 11.75
CA PRO A 127 -6.71 17.53 11.94
C PRO A 127 -7.76 17.64 10.83
N PHE A 128 -8.34 16.51 10.45
CA PHE A 128 -9.42 16.42 9.48
C PHE A 128 -10.11 15.04 9.54
N ASP A 129 -11.44 15.03 9.51
CA ASP A 129 -12.20 13.79 9.40
C ASP A 129 -12.21 13.32 7.94
N LEU A 130 -11.41 12.29 7.65
CA LEU A 130 -11.27 11.72 6.32
C LEU A 130 -12.53 10.98 5.81
N THR A 131 -13.56 10.78 6.65
CA THR A 131 -14.87 10.33 6.17
C THR A 131 -15.62 11.44 5.41
N HIS A 132 -15.27 12.72 5.61
CA HIS A 132 -15.81 13.86 4.87
C HIS A 132 -15.14 14.03 3.50
N LEU A 133 -15.45 13.11 2.59
CA LEU A 133 -14.80 12.98 1.27
C LEU A 133 -14.82 14.25 0.42
N SER A 134 -15.88 15.06 0.49
CA SER A 134 -16.02 16.32 -0.26
C SER A 134 -15.04 17.40 0.22
N GLY A 135 -14.63 17.37 1.50
CA GLY A 135 -13.71 18.33 2.09
C GLY A 135 -12.23 18.03 1.83
N ILE A 136 -11.88 16.79 1.45
CA ILE A 136 -10.47 16.36 1.27
C ILE A 136 -9.73 17.26 0.27
N LYS A 137 -10.39 17.69 -0.80
CA LYS A 137 -9.77 18.58 -1.80
C LYS A 137 -9.32 19.90 -1.16
N GLY A 138 -10.22 20.59 -0.47
CA GLY A 138 -9.90 21.88 0.17
C GLY A 138 -8.87 21.72 1.29
N TRP A 139 -8.92 20.61 2.01
CA TRP A 139 -7.90 20.28 3.02
C TRP A 139 -6.52 20.05 2.40
N ALA A 140 -6.44 19.32 1.29
CA ALA A 140 -5.20 19.10 0.55
C ALA A 140 -4.66 20.40 -0.07
N GLU A 141 -5.53 21.25 -0.62
CA GLU A 141 -5.16 22.57 -1.14
C GLU A 141 -4.59 23.48 -0.04
N ASN A 142 -5.16 23.46 1.17
CA ASN A 142 -4.62 24.16 2.33
C ASN A 142 -3.19 23.67 2.66
N LEU A 143 -2.98 22.35 2.73
CA LEU A 143 -1.65 21.76 2.96
C LEU A 143 -0.64 22.23 1.90
N LEU A 144 -1.00 22.12 0.61
CA LEU A 144 -0.12 22.52 -0.49
C LEU A 144 0.14 24.03 -0.56
N SER A 145 -0.78 24.86 -0.05
CA SER A 145 -0.56 26.31 0.04
C SER A 145 0.59 26.67 0.98
N LYS A 146 0.77 25.89 2.05
CA LYS A 146 1.88 26.02 3.02
C LYS A 146 3.13 25.30 2.54
N HIS A 147 2.96 24.14 1.92
CA HIS A 147 4.04 23.25 1.48
C HIS A 147 3.99 23.05 -0.03
N LYS A 148 4.49 24.03 -0.79
CA LYS A 148 4.37 24.05 -2.27
C LYS A 148 5.04 22.85 -2.96
N GLU A 149 6.09 22.29 -2.36
CA GLU A 149 6.77 21.08 -2.86
C GLU A 149 5.99 19.79 -2.56
N GLY A 150 4.89 19.88 -1.81
CA GLY A 150 4.08 18.77 -1.37
C GLY A 150 4.76 17.96 -0.25
N VAL A 151 4.43 16.68 -0.20
CA VAL A 151 5.04 15.71 0.73
C VAL A 151 5.92 14.74 -0.05
N ASP A 152 7.02 14.30 0.55
CA ASP A 152 7.87 13.24 0.01
C ASP A 152 7.24 11.87 0.20
N VAL A 153 6.51 11.68 1.31
CA VAL A 153 5.86 10.41 1.67
C VAL A 153 4.43 10.66 2.13
N LEU A 154 3.49 9.91 1.57
CA LEU A 154 2.10 9.82 2.04
C LEU A 154 1.89 8.45 2.68
N VAL A 155 1.58 8.41 3.98
CA VAL A 155 1.20 7.19 4.69
C VAL A 155 -0.32 7.18 4.90
N ASN A 156 -1.02 6.39 4.09
CA ASN A 156 -2.44 6.11 4.25
C ASN A 156 -2.63 5.02 5.32
N ASN A 157 -2.62 5.44 6.59
CA ASN A 157 -2.82 4.57 7.75
C ASN A 157 -4.22 4.68 8.36
N ALA A 158 -4.88 5.84 8.27
CA ALA A 158 -6.23 6.03 8.80
C ALA A 158 -7.19 4.96 8.28
N GLY A 159 -7.94 4.35 9.21
CA GLY A 159 -8.89 3.31 8.89
C GLY A 159 -9.64 2.83 10.13
N THR A 160 -10.67 2.03 9.89
CA THR A 160 -11.50 1.42 10.93
C THR A 160 -11.84 -0.03 10.57
N LEU A 161 -12.13 -0.85 11.57
CA LEU A 161 -12.74 -2.18 11.38
C LEU A 161 -14.22 -2.09 10.97
N GLY A 162 -14.83 -0.91 11.12
CA GLY A 162 -16.28 -0.73 10.95
C GLY A 162 -17.04 -1.14 12.20
N PRO A 163 -18.38 -1.18 12.14
CA PRO A 163 -19.22 -1.56 13.27
C PRO A 163 -18.95 -3.01 13.67
N LEU A 164 -18.61 -3.22 14.93
CA LEU A 164 -18.56 -4.54 15.55
C LEU A 164 -19.87 -4.76 16.31
N THR A 165 -20.52 -5.90 16.11
CA THR A 165 -21.68 -6.28 16.92
C THR A 165 -21.20 -7.23 18.01
N PHE A 166 -21.53 -6.92 19.27
CA PHE A 166 -21.17 -7.76 20.41
C PHE A 166 -22.29 -8.75 20.78
N ASP A 167 -23.52 -8.48 20.33
CA ASP A 167 -24.71 -9.31 20.58
C ASP A 167 -24.64 -10.69 19.90
N LYS A 168 -23.81 -10.83 18.85
CA LYS A 168 -23.62 -12.07 18.08
C LYS A 168 -22.35 -12.84 18.46
N GLY A 169 -21.80 -12.49 19.63
CA GLY A 169 -20.52 -12.97 20.14
C GLY A 169 -19.39 -11.96 19.91
N PRO A 170 -18.24 -12.17 20.58
CA PRO A 170 -17.09 -11.30 20.42
C PRO A 170 -16.68 -11.20 18.95
N HIS A 171 -16.60 -9.96 18.46
CA HIS A 171 -15.93 -9.62 17.20
C HIS A 171 -16.60 -10.11 15.92
N MET A 172 -17.90 -10.40 15.95
CA MET A 172 -18.68 -10.51 14.72
C MET A 172 -19.05 -9.10 14.26
N GLY A 173 -18.27 -8.57 13.32
CA GLY A 173 -18.73 -7.52 12.42
C GLY A 173 -20.03 -7.93 11.75
N GLN A 174 -20.77 -6.92 11.32
CA GLN A 174 -22.07 -7.09 10.70
C GLN A 174 -22.06 -8.13 9.56
N GLY A 175 -23.00 -9.07 9.63
CA GLY A 175 -23.18 -10.08 8.60
C GLY A 175 -23.89 -9.52 7.36
N PRO A 176 -23.99 -10.33 6.29
CA PRO A 176 -24.55 -9.87 5.02
C PRO A 176 -26.06 -9.57 5.06
N LEU A 177 -26.79 -10.07 6.07
CA LEU A 177 -28.26 -9.91 6.15
C LEU A 177 -28.71 -8.90 7.20
N ASP A 178 -27.85 -8.60 8.16
CA ASP A 178 -28.14 -7.84 9.38
C ASP A 178 -27.23 -6.62 9.55
N GLY A 179 -26.36 -6.37 8.57
CA GLY A 179 -25.53 -5.19 8.57
C GLY A 179 -26.23 -3.93 8.11
N ASN A 180 -25.59 -2.82 8.45
CA ASN A 180 -26.03 -1.47 8.17
C ASN A 180 -25.26 -0.94 6.95
N PRO A 181 -25.92 -0.77 5.79
CA PRO A 181 -25.28 -0.26 4.59
C PRO A 181 -24.57 1.08 4.79
N GLU A 182 -25.14 2.00 5.57
CA GLU A 182 -24.56 3.31 5.83
C GLU A 182 -23.22 3.22 6.59
N GLU A 183 -23.08 2.23 7.47
CA GLU A 183 -21.82 1.98 8.17
C GLU A 183 -20.78 1.30 7.27
N TRP A 184 -21.21 0.46 6.33
CA TRP A 184 -20.34 -0.08 5.28
C TRP A 184 -19.83 1.02 4.36
N ASP A 185 -20.69 1.97 4.01
CA ASP A 185 -20.30 3.14 3.22
C ASP A 185 -19.30 4.01 3.97
N ARG A 186 -19.51 4.25 5.27
CA ARG A 186 -18.54 4.99 6.11
C ARG A 186 -17.20 4.27 6.18
N LEU A 187 -17.22 2.94 6.34
CA LEU A 187 -16.03 2.10 6.34
C LEU A 187 -15.27 2.20 5.01
N LEU A 188 -15.96 2.11 3.87
CA LEU A 188 -15.37 2.25 2.54
C LEU A 188 -14.88 3.69 2.30
N ALA A 189 -15.59 4.69 2.83
CA ALA A 189 -15.19 6.10 2.75
C ALA A 189 -13.79 6.29 3.33
N ILE A 190 -13.55 5.84 4.57
CA ILE A 190 -12.25 6.00 5.22
C ILE A 190 -11.18 5.02 4.69
N ASN A 191 -11.49 3.73 4.54
CA ASN A 191 -10.49 2.71 4.21
C ASN A 191 -10.07 2.70 2.74
N VAL A 192 -10.87 3.27 1.83
CA VAL A 192 -10.64 3.18 0.38
C VAL A 192 -10.71 4.55 -0.28
N SER A 193 -11.85 5.22 -0.12
CA SER A 193 -12.17 6.44 -0.85
C SER A 193 -11.32 7.65 -0.44
N ALA A 194 -10.97 7.77 0.85
CA ALA A 194 -10.11 8.83 1.35
C ALA A 194 -8.66 8.69 0.84
N PRO A 195 -7.98 7.53 0.97
CA PRO A 195 -6.66 7.28 0.36
C PRO A 195 -6.60 7.60 -1.14
N GLN A 196 -7.64 7.22 -1.89
CA GLN A 196 -7.75 7.54 -3.32
C GLN A 196 -7.73 9.05 -3.58
N ARG A 197 -8.49 9.81 -2.80
CA ARG A 197 -8.58 11.28 -2.91
C ARG A 197 -7.29 11.95 -2.45
N LEU A 198 -6.68 11.46 -1.36
CA LEU A 198 -5.39 11.96 -0.89
C LEU A 198 -4.32 11.81 -1.98
N VAL A 199 -4.21 10.63 -2.61
CA VAL A 199 -3.29 10.44 -3.74
C VAL A 199 -3.62 11.38 -4.90
N ARG A 200 -4.91 11.51 -5.26
CA ARG A 200 -5.35 12.38 -6.35
C ARG A 200 -4.97 13.85 -6.14
N TYR A 201 -5.03 14.34 -4.91
CA TYR A 201 -4.85 15.76 -4.59
C TYR A 201 -3.47 16.11 -4.05
N LEU A 202 -2.70 15.16 -3.51
CA LEU A 202 -1.38 15.42 -2.89
C LEU A 202 -0.19 14.88 -3.68
N CYS A 203 -0.37 13.90 -4.58
CA CYS A 203 0.78 13.24 -5.24
C CYS A 203 1.21 13.90 -6.56
N GLY A 204 0.51 14.94 -7.03
CA GLY A 204 0.90 15.72 -8.21
C GLY A 204 2.34 16.27 -8.12
N PRO A 205 2.73 16.93 -7.00
CA PRO A 205 4.11 17.34 -6.77
C PRO A 205 5.12 16.19 -6.81
N MET A 206 4.77 14.99 -6.31
CA MET A 206 5.66 13.81 -6.38
C MET A 206 5.95 13.40 -7.82
N GLU A 207 4.92 13.36 -8.66
CA GLU A 207 5.05 13.06 -10.09
C GLU A 207 5.91 14.12 -10.82
N GLN A 208 5.69 15.40 -10.54
CA GLN A 208 6.45 16.49 -11.16
C GLN A 208 7.95 16.40 -10.89
N ARG A 209 8.33 16.02 -9.66
CA ARG A 209 9.74 15.83 -9.27
C ARG A 209 10.25 14.41 -9.47
N GLN A 210 9.41 13.51 -10.02
CA GLN A 210 9.70 12.10 -10.28
C GLN A 210 10.29 11.33 -9.10
N THR A 211 9.83 11.66 -7.89
CA THR A 211 10.24 10.96 -6.67
C THR A 211 9.16 11.08 -5.61
N GLY A 212 9.00 10.06 -4.78
CA GLY A 212 8.04 10.06 -3.68
C GLY A 212 7.60 8.65 -3.32
N TYR A 213 7.02 8.52 -2.14
CA TYR A 213 6.50 7.25 -1.65
C TYR A 213 5.04 7.38 -1.22
N ILE A 214 4.24 6.40 -1.58
CA ILE A 214 2.89 6.17 -1.05
C ILE A 214 2.94 4.86 -0.29
N ILE A 215 2.66 4.90 1.01
CA ILE A 215 2.59 3.72 1.87
C ILE A 215 1.14 3.53 2.27
N ASN A 216 0.57 2.39 1.89
CA ASN A 216 -0.81 2.03 2.20
C ASN A 216 -0.82 0.93 3.28
N ILE A 217 -1.53 1.18 4.38
CA ILE A 217 -1.73 0.15 5.41
C ILE A 217 -2.94 -0.71 5.02
N GLY A 218 -2.63 -1.86 4.47
CA GLY A 218 -3.56 -2.94 4.15
C GLY A 218 -3.95 -3.74 5.40
N SER A 219 -4.04 -5.06 5.25
CA SER A 219 -4.29 -6.02 6.32
C SER A 219 -4.17 -7.43 5.74
N THR A 220 -3.86 -8.43 6.57
CA THR A 220 -4.05 -9.83 6.18
C THR A 220 -5.50 -10.14 5.76
N ASN A 221 -6.51 -9.37 6.21
CA ASN A 221 -7.88 -9.48 5.71
C ASN A 221 -8.06 -9.03 4.25
N GLY A 222 -7.09 -8.29 3.69
CA GLY A 222 -6.98 -7.99 2.26
C GLY A 222 -6.33 -9.10 1.43
N LEU A 223 -5.91 -10.19 2.08
CA LEU A 223 -5.30 -11.37 1.47
C LEU A 223 -6.15 -12.63 1.70
N LYS A 224 -6.75 -12.74 2.88
CA LYS A 224 -7.64 -13.83 3.28
C LYS A 224 -8.83 -13.22 4.04
N PRO A 225 -10.05 -13.26 3.49
CA PRO A 225 -11.21 -12.65 4.14
C PRO A 225 -11.56 -13.38 5.44
N SER A 226 -12.16 -12.64 6.37
CA SER A 226 -12.70 -13.17 7.62
C SER A 226 -14.23 -13.11 7.60
N ALA A 227 -14.88 -14.23 7.94
CA ALA A 227 -16.34 -14.27 8.11
C ALA A 227 -16.82 -13.38 9.26
N ALA A 228 -15.93 -13.07 10.21
CA ALA A 228 -16.21 -12.16 11.31
C ALA A 228 -16.20 -10.70 10.87
N THR A 229 -15.56 -10.34 9.74
CA THR A 229 -15.47 -8.94 9.30
C THR A 229 -15.53 -8.84 7.76
N PRO A 230 -16.66 -9.23 7.13
CA PRO A 230 -16.76 -9.30 5.67
C PRO A 230 -16.63 -7.92 4.99
N ALA A 231 -17.27 -6.88 5.53
CA ALA A 231 -17.18 -5.52 4.99
C ALA A 231 -15.76 -4.94 5.11
N TYR A 232 -15.09 -5.16 6.23
CA TYR A 232 -13.68 -4.76 6.40
C TYR A 232 -12.76 -5.51 5.44
N SER A 233 -12.95 -6.83 5.30
CA SER A 233 -12.22 -7.64 4.32
C SER A 233 -12.40 -7.07 2.91
N CYS A 234 -13.64 -6.77 2.50
CA CYS A 234 -13.92 -6.09 1.23
C CYS A 234 -13.12 -4.80 1.08
N SER A 235 -13.13 -3.92 2.09
CA SER A 235 -12.37 -2.66 2.05
C SER A 235 -10.86 -2.86 1.89
N LYS A 236 -10.27 -3.86 2.55
CA LYS A 236 -8.83 -4.14 2.49
C LYS A 236 -8.42 -4.84 1.19
N TRP A 237 -9.30 -5.66 0.61
CA TRP A 237 -9.13 -6.16 -0.76
C TRP A 237 -9.20 -5.04 -1.79
N ALA A 238 -10.16 -4.11 -1.65
CA ALA A 238 -10.28 -2.95 -2.52
C ALA A 238 -9.05 -2.04 -2.45
N MET A 239 -8.56 -1.75 -1.24
CA MET A 239 -7.30 -1.03 -1.03
C MET A 239 -6.12 -1.74 -1.70
N ARG A 240 -5.98 -3.06 -1.53
CA ARG A 240 -4.91 -3.85 -2.14
C ARG A 240 -4.96 -3.79 -3.67
N GLY A 241 -6.11 -4.07 -4.25
CA GLY A 241 -6.29 -4.05 -5.71
C GLY A 241 -6.00 -2.67 -6.30
N TRP A 242 -6.50 -1.62 -5.65
CA TRP A 242 -6.20 -0.25 -6.06
C TRP A 242 -4.71 0.10 -5.92
N SER A 243 -4.07 -0.30 -4.82
CA SER A 243 -2.63 -0.06 -4.58
C SER A 243 -1.77 -0.69 -5.67
N LEU A 244 -2.02 -1.95 -6.03
CA LEU A 244 -1.33 -2.62 -7.14
C LEU A 244 -1.57 -1.90 -8.47
N GLY A 245 -2.79 -1.43 -8.72
CA GLY A 245 -3.12 -0.64 -9.91
C GLY A 245 -2.35 0.68 -10.00
N ILE A 246 -2.26 1.45 -8.90
CA ILE A 246 -1.52 2.71 -8.91
C ILE A 246 0.01 2.49 -8.93
N THR A 247 0.51 1.38 -8.40
CA THR A 247 1.92 0.99 -8.57
C THR A 247 2.28 0.96 -10.06
N GLU A 248 1.47 0.29 -10.89
CA GLU A 248 1.68 0.24 -12.34
C GLU A 248 1.57 1.63 -12.99
N ALA A 249 0.56 2.41 -12.60
CA ALA A 249 0.34 3.75 -13.14
C ALA A 249 1.48 4.75 -12.81
N PHE A 250 2.21 4.53 -11.72
CA PHE A 250 3.30 5.41 -11.28
C PHE A 250 4.72 4.95 -11.68
N LYS A 251 4.89 3.77 -12.29
CA LYS A 251 6.22 3.22 -12.65
C LYS A 251 7.11 4.20 -13.41
N GLU A 252 6.57 4.85 -14.44
CA GLU A 252 7.31 5.80 -15.28
C GLU A 252 7.33 7.22 -14.71
N LYS A 253 6.61 7.44 -13.61
CA LYS A 253 6.46 8.73 -12.93
C LYS A 253 7.38 8.87 -11.70
N GLY A 254 8.19 7.85 -11.41
CA GLY A 254 9.15 7.86 -10.29
C GLY A 254 8.52 7.82 -8.89
N VAL A 255 7.20 7.62 -8.78
CA VAL A 255 6.50 7.49 -7.50
C VAL A 255 6.40 6.03 -7.11
N LYS A 256 6.87 5.71 -5.90
CA LYS A 256 6.93 4.36 -5.35
C LYS A 256 5.71 4.10 -4.49
N VAL A 257 5.05 2.96 -4.67
CA VAL A 257 3.86 2.56 -3.90
C VAL A 257 4.12 1.25 -3.19
N VAL A 258 3.94 1.24 -1.87
CA VAL A 258 4.17 0.07 -1.01
C VAL A 258 2.93 -0.21 -0.20
N THR A 259 2.50 -1.47 -0.15
CA THR A 259 1.38 -1.91 0.69
C THR A 259 1.88 -2.80 1.82
N ILE A 260 1.54 -2.45 3.06
CA ILE A 260 1.88 -3.24 4.26
C ILE A 260 0.63 -3.99 4.71
N HIS A 261 0.72 -5.31 4.90
CA HIS A 261 -0.38 -6.18 5.32
C HIS A 261 -0.12 -6.71 6.74
N PRO A 262 -0.46 -5.94 7.79
CA PRO A 262 -0.34 -6.41 9.16
C PRO A 262 -1.43 -7.44 9.51
N PRO A 263 -1.14 -8.38 10.44
CA PRO A 263 -2.15 -9.24 11.07
C PRO A 263 -2.94 -8.43 12.11
N ALA A 264 -3.63 -9.10 13.03
CA ALA A 264 -4.12 -8.42 14.23
C ALA A 264 -2.94 -7.78 14.98
N THR A 265 -3.07 -6.49 15.30
CA THR A 265 -2.00 -5.68 15.91
C THR A 265 -2.52 -5.03 17.17
N SER A 266 -1.73 -5.07 18.25
CA SER A 266 -2.06 -4.50 19.56
C SER A 266 -2.26 -2.98 19.49
N THR A 267 -3.49 -2.54 19.26
CA THR A 267 -3.83 -1.11 19.12
C THR A 267 -5.17 -0.82 19.79
N PRO A 268 -5.53 0.44 20.06
CA PRO A 268 -6.87 0.77 20.55
C PRO A 268 -8.01 0.24 19.65
N MET A 269 -7.78 0.11 18.34
CA MET A 269 -8.72 -0.52 17.40
C MET A 269 -9.02 -1.98 17.74
N THR A 270 -8.08 -2.69 18.38
CA THR A 270 -8.22 -4.07 18.79
C THR A 270 -8.33 -4.27 20.30
N TRP A 271 -8.00 -3.27 21.13
CA TRP A 271 -7.88 -3.40 22.60
C TRP A 271 -9.19 -3.10 23.36
N ASP A 272 -10.16 -2.43 22.75
CA ASP A 272 -11.45 -2.11 23.39
C ASP A 272 -12.37 -3.37 23.47
N ARG A 273 -11.86 -4.42 24.11
CA ARG A 273 -12.43 -5.77 24.23
C ARG A 273 -12.63 -6.11 25.72
N PRO A 274 -13.85 -6.02 26.24
CA PRO A 274 -14.12 -6.33 27.65
C PRO A 274 -13.99 -7.83 28.01
N ASP A 275 -13.82 -8.73 27.03
CA ASP A 275 -13.97 -10.17 27.15
C ASP A 275 -12.80 -11.03 26.62
N MET A 276 -11.64 -10.42 26.34
CA MET A 276 -10.43 -11.12 25.89
C MET A 276 -9.29 -10.93 26.89
N ASP A 277 -8.46 -11.97 27.05
CA ASP A 277 -7.16 -11.81 27.72
C ASP A 277 -6.40 -10.64 27.07
N PRO A 278 -5.73 -9.78 27.86
CA PRO A 278 -5.01 -8.62 27.33
C PRO A 278 -4.09 -9.07 26.20
N ILE A 279 -4.01 -8.27 25.13
CA ILE A 279 -3.16 -8.59 23.98
C ILE A 279 -1.73 -8.77 24.50
N THR A 280 -1.32 -10.04 24.57
CA THR A 280 -0.04 -10.43 25.16
C THR A 280 1.11 -9.96 24.27
N GLU A 281 2.31 -9.82 24.84
CA GLU A 281 3.58 -9.54 24.11
C GLU A 281 3.89 -10.49 22.93
N LEU A 282 3.11 -11.56 22.77
CA LEU A 282 3.23 -12.55 21.69
C LEU A 282 2.47 -12.17 20.40
N GLU A 283 1.67 -11.10 20.41
CA GLU A 283 1.00 -10.57 19.21
C GLU A 283 1.83 -9.47 18.53
N THR A 284 1.55 -9.20 17.26
CA THR A 284 2.24 -8.17 16.50
C THR A 284 2.02 -6.81 17.15
N GLN A 285 3.10 -6.08 17.41
CA GLN A 285 3.05 -4.76 18.00
C GLN A 285 2.98 -3.69 16.90
N PRO A 286 2.40 -2.51 17.15
CA PRO A 286 2.33 -1.43 16.17
C PRO A 286 3.73 -0.96 15.73
N GLU A 287 4.74 -1.10 16.58
CA GLU A 287 6.15 -0.85 16.26
C GLU A 287 6.68 -1.80 15.18
N ASP A 288 6.26 -3.07 15.16
CA ASP A 288 6.65 -4.02 14.10
C ASP A 288 6.12 -3.54 12.73
N VAL A 289 4.91 -2.98 12.72
CA VAL A 289 4.30 -2.41 11.50
C VAL A 289 5.04 -1.14 11.09
N ALA A 290 5.43 -0.30 12.05
CA ALA A 290 6.23 0.90 11.78
C ALA A 290 7.59 0.55 11.17
N GLU A 291 8.30 -0.45 11.70
CA GLU A 291 9.56 -0.95 11.14
C GLU A 291 9.37 -1.47 9.71
N ALA A 292 8.29 -2.20 9.44
CA ALA A 292 7.96 -2.63 8.07
C ALA A 292 7.75 -1.45 7.11
N CYS A 293 7.18 -0.33 7.60
CA CYS A 293 7.03 0.90 6.81
C CYS A 293 8.38 1.59 6.57
N LEU A 294 9.43 1.32 7.34
CA LEU A 294 10.76 1.90 7.15
C LEU A 294 11.61 1.10 6.12
N LEU A 295 11.32 -0.20 5.95
CA LEU A 295 12.07 -1.09 5.04
C LEU A 295 12.23 -0.58 3.60
N PRO A 296 11.22 0.05 2.95
CA PRO A 296 11.37 0.56 1.59
C PRO A 296 12.51 1.58 1.43
N PHE A 297 12.81 2.35 2.48
CA PHE A 297 13.85 3.38 2.47
C PHE A 297 15.26 2.81 2.69
N LYS A 298 15.37 1.55 3.11
CA LYS A 298 16.65 0.84 3.23
C LYS A 298 17.11 0.24 1.89
N MET A 299 16.24 0.21 0.88
CA MET A 299 16.55 -0.36 -0.43
C MET A 299 17.19 0.68 -1.36
N SER A 300 17.98 0.21 -2.33
CA SER A 300 18.52 1.08 -3.38
C SER A 300 17.40 1.64 -4.26
N ASP A 301 17.64 2.75 -4.94
CA ASP A 301 16.62 3.37 -5.80
C ASP A 301 16.04 2.46 -6.90
N ASN A 302 16.79 1.45 -7.33
CA ASN A 302 16.41 0.49 -8.36
C ASN A 302 15.40 -0.58 -7.94
N SER A 303 15.11 -0.70 -6.64
CA SER A 303 14.27 -1.76 -6.10
C SER A 303 13.41 -1.24 -4.95
N MET A 304 12.17 -1.72 -4.86
CA MET A 304 11.32 -1.51 -3.68
C MET A 304 10.45 -2.75 -3.45
N PRO A 305 9.98 -3.00 -2.22
CA PRO A 305 8.96 -3.99 -2.01
C PRO A 305 7.61 -3.42 -2.43
N ILE A 306 6.81 -4.16 -3.21
CA ILE A 306 5.46 -3.72 -3.60
C ILE A 306 4.45 -4.07 -2.50
N GLU A 307 4.57 -5.27 -1.94
CA GLU A 307 3.75 -5.76 -0.83
C GLU A 307 4.64 -6.35 0.27
N LEU A 308 4.37 -6.03 1.54
CA LEU A 308 5.01 -6.63 2.70
C LEU A 308 3.92 -7.22 3.60
N THR A 309 3.95 -8.53 3.84
CA THR A 309 3.01 -9.19 4.76
C THR A 309 3.71 -9.50 6.07
N ILE A 310 3.12 -9.04 7.18
CA ILE A 310 3.61 -9.35 8.53
C ILE A 310 2.78 -10.53 9.05
N SER A 311 3.42 -11.44 9.77
CA SER A 311 2.75 -12.56 10.44
C SER A 311 3.18 -12.63 11.89
N THR A 312 2.26 -12.99 12.78
CA THR A 312 2.62 -13.26 14.18
C THR A 312 3.50 -14.49 14.28
N CYS A 313 4.54 -14.40 15.12
CA CYS A 313 5.41 -15.51 15.43
C CYS A 313 4.90 -16.37 16.60
N LYS A 314 3.69 -16.11 17.15
CA LYS A 314 3.12 -16.81 18.32
C LYS A 314 3.13 -18.34 18.22
N ASN A 315 2.99 -18.86 16.99
CA ASN A 315 2.96 -20.31 16.71
C ASN A 315 4.30 -20.87 16.19
N TYR A 316 5.34 -20.05 16.08
CA TYR A 316 6.66 -20.51 15.67
C TYR A 316 7.36 -21.12 16.88
N LYS A 317 7.90 -22.34 16.72
CA LYS A 317 8.76 -22.94 17.75
C LYS A 317 10.03 -22.07 17.84
N LYS A 318 10.31 -21.56 19.04
CA LYS A 318 11.59 -20.89 19.35
C LYS A 318 12.72 -21.92 19.39
#